data_AF-A0A0J9T4D1-F1
#
_entry.id   AF-A0A0J9T4D1-F1
#
_cell.length_a   1.000
_cell.length_b   1.000
_cell.length_c   1.000
_cell.angle_alpha   90.00
_cell.angle_beta   90.00
_cell.angle_gamma   90.00
#
_symmetry.space_group_name_H-M   'P 1'
#
loop_
_entity.id
_entity.type
_entity.pdbx_description
1 polymer ?
#
loop_
_entity_poly.entity_id
_entity_poly.type
_entity_poly.pdbx_seq_one_letter_code
_entity_poly.pdbx_strand_id
1 'polypeptide(L)'
;MMIWLYNRVLNITTSKNIINNFYEALELTAESGNPLLKKCLTKNFNIENNIFNILKFIYEFLHLYPDIKNKISEKYDENVELYCKHIKENFRYYNIIKKKCTIKKECKYHTELMNFKNQFSSAEVLDFIYKNCRYKKTLCKNDTNLSNDIPCLEKSDNFVKITKQDGSWLRTKIGKEKSIQKHMNKENYDNLEYLQKIASTYSDNKIYNIKYD
;
A
#
# COMPACT_ATOMS: atom_id res chain seq x y z
N MET A 1 7.71 -10.81 -6.71
CA MET A 1 7.49 -11.84 -7.75
C MET A 1 6.39 -12.87 -7.37
N MET A 2 6.40 -13.46 -6.16
CA MET A 2 5.41 -14.48 -5.75
C MET A 2 3.94 -14.02 -5.74
N ILE A 3 3.66 -12.82 -5.19
CA ILE A 3 2.28 -12.29 -5.11
C ILE A 3 1.70 -12.00 -6.49
N TRP A 4 2.53 -11.62 -7.46
CA TRP A 4 2.11 -11.34 -8.83
C TRP A 4 1.62 -12.60 -9.55
N LEU A 5 2.34 -13.71 -9.39
CA LEU A 5 1.91 -14.99 -9.94
C LEU A 5 0.59 -15.44 -9.31
N TYR A 6 0.46 -15.37 -7.99
CA TYR A 6 -0.79 -15.74 -7.31
C TYR A 6 -1.96 -14.87 -7.76
N ASN A 7 -1.76 -13.56 -7.90
CA ASN A 7 -2.75 -12.66 -8.45
C ASN A 7 -3.13 -13.03 -9.89
N ARG A 8 -2.18 -13.43 -10.73
CA ARG A 8 -2.45 -13.87 -12.11
C ARG A 8 -3.26 -15.17 -12.14
N VAL A 9 -2.94 -16.12 -11.27
CA VAL A 9 -3.70 -17.38 -11.14
C VAL A 9 -5.13 -17.10 -10.69
N LEU A 10 -5.33 -16.23 -9.69
CA LEU A 10 -6.66 -15.84 -9.23
C LEU A 10 -7.51 -15.12 -10.30
N ASN A 11 -6.86 -14.40 -11.22
CA ASN A 11 -7.55 -13.79 -12.37
C ASN A 11 -8.01 -14.82 -13.41
N ILE A 12 -7.44 -16.02 -13.42
CA ILE A 12 -7.81 -17.10 -14.34
C ILE A 12 -8.88 -17.99 -13.70
N THR A 13 -8.76 -18.29 -12.40
CA THR A 13 -9.67 -19.19 -11.71
C THR A 13 -9.80 -18.89 -10.22
N THR A 14 -11.00 -19.13 -9.69
CA THR A 14 -11.29 -19.10 -8.24
C THR A 14 -11.41 -20.50 -7.63
N SER A 15 -11.29 -21.56 -8.43
CA SER A 15 -11.38 -22.94 -7.97
C SER A 15 -10.14 -23.32 -7.17
N LYS A 16 -10.32 -23.55 -5.86
CA LYS A 16 -9.22 -23.91 -4.94
C LYS A 16 -8.46 -25.16 -5.40
N ASN A 17 -9.16 -26.17 -5.92
CA ASN A 17 -8.53 -27.40 -6.41
C ASN A 17 -7.61 -27.12 -7.61
N ILE A 18 -8.07 -26.29 -8.56
CA ILE A 18 -7.25 -25.93 -9.73
C ILE A 18 -6.03 -25.11 -9.30
N ILE A 19 -6.21 -24.15 -8.38
CA ILE A 19 -5.12 -23.36 -7.82
C ILE A 19 -4.08 -24.27 -7.15
N ASN A 20 -4.53 -25.18 -6.27
CA ASN A 20 -3.62 -26.10 -5.58
C ASN A 20 -2.85 -26.98 -6.57
N ASN A 21 -3.54 -27.61 -7.52
CA ASN A 21 -2.91 -28.45 -8.54
C ASN A 21 -1.87 -27.68 -9.38
N PHE A 22 -2.13 -26.42 -9.71
CA PHE A 22 -1.17 -25.57 -10.43
C PHE A 22 0.12 -25.38 -9.63
N TYR A 23 0.01 -25.05 -8.34
CA TYR A 23 1.17 -24.83 -7.48
C TYR A 23 1.92 -26.13 -7.16
N GLU A 24 1.22 -27.26 -6.99
CA GLU A 24 1.83 -28.58 -6.82
C GLU A 24 2.63 -29.00 -8.06
N ALA A 25 2.07 -28.84 -9.26
CA ALA A 25 2.80 -29.11 -10.50
C ALA A 25 4.03 -28.19 -10.65
N LEU A 26 3.90 -26.93 -10.25
CA LEU A 26 5.01 -25.97 -10.30
C LEU A 26 6.13 -26.31 -9.30
N GLU A 27 5.78 -26.87 -8.14
CA GLU A 27 6.73 -27.37 -7.16
C GLU A 27 7.51 -28.59 -7.70
N LEU A 28 6.81 -29.59 -8.23
CA LEU A 28 7.40 -30.79 -8.81
C LEU A 28 8.37 -30.47 -9.96
N THR A 29 7.98 -29.55 -10.85
CA THR A 29 8.84 -29.13 -11.98
C THR A 29 10.09 -28.36 -11.55
N ALA A 30 10.02 -27.63 -10.43
CA ALA A 30 11.18 -26.92 -9.90
C ALA A 30 12.20 -27.87 -9.24
N GLU A 31 11.73 -28.97 -8.65
CA GLU A 31 12.59 -30.00 -8.08
C GLU A 31 13.38 -30.77 -9.14
N SER A 32 12.82 -30.91 -10.34
CA SER A 32 13.36 -31.78 -11.38
C SER A 32 14.39 -31.14 -12.32
N GLY A 33 14.62 -29.82 -12.32
CA GLY A 33 15.31 -29.20 -13.47
C GLY A 33 16.22 -27.99 -13.28
N ASN A 34 16.08 -27.13 -12.26
CA ASN A 34 16.95 -25.94 -12.17
C ASN A 34 16.99 -25.30 -10.77
N PRO A 35 18.18 -25.09 -10.15
CA PRO A 35 18.33 -24.38 -8.88
C PRO A 35 17.71 -22.96 -8.87
N LEU A 36 17.69 -22.29 -10.02
CA LEU A 36 17.06 -20.96 -10.17
C LEU A 36 15.54 -21.03 -10.04
N LEU A 37 14.90 -22.06 -10.59
CA LEU A 37 13.46 -22.30 -10.41
C LEU A 37 13.14 -22.60 -8.94
N LYS A 38 14.01 -23.37 -8.26
CA LYS A 38 13.91 -23.65 -6.83
C LYS A 38 13.98 -22.38 -5.98
N LYS A 39 14.75 -21.36 -6.39
CA LYS A 39 14.83 -20.05 -5.73
C LYS A 39 13.63 -19.15 -6.02
N CYS A 40 12.99 -19.34 -7.18
CA CYS A 40 11.76 -18.65 -7.58
C CYS A 40 10.48 -19.29 -7.02
N LEU A 41 10.61 -20.42 -6.30
CA LEU A 41 9.51 -21.31 -5.95
C LEU A 41 8.35 -20.58 -5.31
N THR A 42 7.18 -20.98 -5.73
CA THR A 42 5.98 -20.16 -5.78
C THR A 42 5.10 -20.47 -4.60
N LYS A 43 4.90 -19.48 -3.74
CA LYS A 43 4.08 -19.62 -2.54
C LYS A 43 2.61 -19.68 -2.94
N ASN A 44 1.99 -20.84 -2.76
CA ASN A 44 0.53 -20.93 -2.72
C ASN A 44 0.05 -20.33 -1.41
N PHE A 45 -0.41 -19.08 -1.45
CA PHE A 45 -0.90 -18.42 -0.25
C PHE A 45 -2.12 -19.12 0.33
N ASN A 46 -3.01 -19.68 -0.52
CA ASN A 46 -4.26 -20.33 -0.11
C ASN A 46 -4.96 -19.58 1.06
N ILE A 47 -5.18 -18.28 0.85
CA ILE A 47 -5.83 -17.36 1.80
C ILE A 47 -7.10 -16.78 1.19
N GLU A 48 -7.96 -16.21 2.04
CA GLU A 48 -9.16 -15.51 1.58
C GLU A 48 -8.81 -14.33 0.65
N ASN A 49 -9.64 -14.12 -0.38
CA ASN A 49 -9.40 -13.11 -1.42
C ASN A 49 -9.30 -11.68 -0.86
N ASN A 50 -10.11 -11.34 0.15
CA ASN A 50 -10.06 -10.04 0.83
C ASN A 50 -8.71 -9.81 1.55
N ILE A 51 -8.15 -10.84 2.19
CA ILE A 51 -6.83 -10.79 2.85
C ILE A 51 -5.74 -10.68 1.78
N PHE A 52 -5.85 -11.48 0.70
CA PHE A 52 -4.89 -11.44 -0.39
C PHE A 52 -4.82 -10.04 -1.05
N ASN A 53 -5.96 -9.41 -1.30
CA ASN A 53 -6.00 -8.06 -1.89
C ASN A 53 -5.28 -7.04 -1.00
N ILE A 54 -5.47 -7.11 0.32
CA ILE A 54 -4.76 -6.23 1.25
C ILE A 54 -3.25 -6.55 1.28
N LEU A 55 -2.91 -7.83 1.29
CA LEU A 55 -1.52 -8.28 1.29
C LEU A 55 -0.77 -7.82 0.03
N LYS A 56 -1.45 -7.82 -1.12
CA LYS A 56 -0.92 -7.29 -2.38
C LYS A 56 -0.52 -5.83 -2.25
N PHE A 57 -1.40 -4.98 -1.72
CA PHE A 57 -1.08 -3.56 -1.50
C PHE A 57 0.11 -3.37 -0.56
N ILE A 58 0.14 -4.11 0.55
CA ILE A 58 1.26 -4.08 1.51
C ILE A 58 2.57 -4.46 0.83
N TYR A 59 2.57 -5.52 0.02
CA TYR A 59 3.77 -5.97 -0.67
C TYR A 59 4.23 -4.97 -1.74
N GLU A 60 3.33 -4.46 -2.56
CA GLU A 60 3.63 -3.43 -3.56
C GLU A 60 4.20 -2.17 -2.90
N PHE A 61 3.59 -1.73 -1.80
CA PHE A 61 4.06 -0.58 -1.04
C PHE A 61 5.47 -0.76 -0.48
N LEU A 62 5.86 -1.96 -0.02
CA LEU A 62 7.23 -2.20 0.44
C LEU A 62 8.27 -1.90 -0.64
N HIS A 63 7.99 -2.30 -1.88
CA HIS A 63 8.88 -2.08 -3.02
C HIS A 63 8.86 -0.63 -3.51
N LEU A 64 7.71 0.03 -3.43
CA LEU A 64 7.56 1.42 -3.88
C LEU A 64 8.02 2.44 -2.82
N TYR A 65 8.17 2.02 -1.56
CA TYR A 65 8.47 2.95 -0.47
C TYR A 65 9.77 3.75 -0.65
N PRO A 66 10.89 3.20 -1.15
CA PRO A 66 12.09 4.01 -1.40
C PRO A 66 11.83 5.20 -2.32
N ASP A 67 11.07 5.00 -3.40
CA ASP A 67 10.69 6.08 -4.32
C ASP A 67 9.73 7.06 -3.66
N ILE A 68 8.74 6.56 -2.93
CA ILE A 68 7.80 7.38 -2.15
C ILE A 68 8.56 8.24 -1.13
N LYS A 69 9.53 7.64 -0.41
CA LYS A 69 10.37 8.31 0.59
C LYS A 69 11.11 9.49 -0.03
N ASN A 70 11.71 9.28 -1.20
CA ASN A 70 12.38 10.34 -1.95
C ASN A 70 11.40 11.46 -2.32
N LYS A 71 10.22 11.10 -2.83
CA LYS A 71 9.19 12.08 -3.22
C LYS A 71 8.65 12.91 -2.06
N ILE A 72 8.42 12.30 -0.90
CA ILE A 72 7.94 13.05 0.27
C ILE A 72 9.05 13.84 0.98
N SER A 73 10.33 13.64 0.62
CA SER A 73 11.44 14.48 1.10
C SER A 73 11.49 15.86 0.42
N GLU A 74 10.77 16.02 -0.70
CA GLU A 74 10.72 17.26 -1.48
C GLU A 74 9.76 18.29 -0.82
N LYS A 75 9.62 19.47 -1.42
CA LYS A 75 8.71 20.52 -0.93
C LYS A 75 7.27 19.99 -0.92
N TYR A 76 6.58 20.19 0.20
CA TYR A 76 5.19 19.75 0.35
C TYR A 76 4.25 20.40 -0.66
N ASP A 77 3.72 19.59 -1.57
CA ASP A 77 2.73 19.95 -2.59
C ASP A 77 1.59 18.90 -2.66
N GLU A 78 0.72 19.00 -3.67
CA GLU A 78 -0.38 18.05 -3.87
C GLU A 78 0.10 16.62 -4.16
N ASN A 79 1.26 16.45 -4.81
CA ASN A 79 1.84 15.14 -5.08
C ASN A 79 2.36 14.51 -3.78
N VAL A 80 3.05 15.27 -2.94
CA VAL A 80 3.49 14.83 -1.61
C VAL A 80 2.28 14.42 -0.76
N GLU A 81 1.20 15.20 -0.78
CA GLU A 81 -0.03 14.84 -0.09
C GLU A 81 -0.60 13.49 -0.57
N LEU A 82 -0.57 13.24 -1.88
CA LEU A 82 -1.02 11.99 -2.48
C LEU A 82 -0.19 10.79 -2.00
N TYR A 83 1.14 10.91 -2.02
CA TYR A 83 2.05 9.88 -1.52
C TYR A 83 1.84 9.61 -0.03
N CYS A 84 1.64 10.66 0.75
CA CYS A 84 1.35 10.55 2.18
C CYS A 84 0.02 9.84 2.46
N LYS A 85 -1.03 10.11 1.67
CA LYS A 85 -2.29 9.33 1.75
C LYS A 85 -2.02 7.85 1.49
N HIS A 86 -1.16 7.53 0.52
CA HIS A 86 -0.78 6.15 0.22
C HIS A 86 -0.09 5.45 1.40
N ILE A 87 0.82 6.15 2.09
CA ILE A 87 1.47 5.63 3.31
C ILE A 87 0.42 5.38 4.40
N LYS A 88 -0.46 6.35 4.66
CA LYS A 88 -1.53 6.23 5.67
C LYS A 88 -2.43 5.03 5.42
N GLU A 89 -2.83 4.79 4.17
CA GLU A 89 -3.69 3.65 3.82
C GLU A 89 -2.97 2.32 3.98
N ASN A 90 -1.68 2.22 3.61
CA ASN A 90 -0.91 0.99 3.82
C ASN A 90 -0.68 0.68 5.31
N PHE A 91 -0.48 1.71 6.15
CA PHE A 91 -0.42 1.53 7.60
C PHE A 91 -1.77 1.05 8.16
N ARG A 92 -2.90 1.56 7.63
CA ARG A 92 -4.25 1.08 7.97
C ARG A 92 -4.42 -0.40 7.58
N TYR A 93 -4.02 -0.76 6.36
CA TYR A 93 -4.08 -2.13 5.85
C TYR A 93 -3.27 -3.11 6.70
N TYR A 94 -2.03 -2.76 7.04
CA TYR A 94 -1.19 -3.55 7.93
C TYR A 94 -1.90 -3.83 9.26
N ASN A 95 -2.47 -2.79 9.87
CA ASN A 95 -3.19 -2.90 11.14
C ASN A 95 -4.48 -3.73 11.05
N ILE A 96 -5.13 -3.78 9.89
CA ILE A 96 -6.30 -4.64 9.67
C ILE A 96 -5.88 -6.11 9.61
N ILE A 97 -4.91 -6.46 8.77
CA ILE A 97 -4.58 -7.87 8.54
C ILE A 97 -3.70 -8.48 9.63
N LYS A 98 -2.89 -7.68 10.35
CA LYS A 98 -2.10 -8.20 11.48
C LYS A 98 -2.99 -8.79 12.59
N LYS A 99 -4.17 -8.21 12.82
CA LYS A 99 -5.17 -8.72 13.77
C LYS A 99 -5.75 -10.08 13.37
N LYS A 100 -5.75 -10.40 12.07
CA LYS A 100 -6.17 -11.70 11.53
C LYS A 100 -5.05 -12.75 11.54
N CYS A 101 -3.84 -12.35 11.93
CA CYS A 101 -2.62 -13.14 11.92
C CYS A 101 -2.07 -13.28 13.36
N THR A 102 -2.89 -13.84 14.27
CA THR A 102 -2.54 -13.94 15.69
C THR A 102 -1.57 -15.08 15.99
N ILE A 103 -1.71 -16.21 15.31
CA ILE A 103 -0.88 -17.41 15.50
C ILE A 103 0.15 -17.51 14.39
N LYS A 104 1.43 -17.34 14.73
CA LYS A 104 2.56 -17.31 13.77
C LYS A 104 2.62 -18.53 12.85
N LYS A 105 2.38 -19.74 13.38
CA LYS A 105 2.45 -21.00 12.60
C LYS A 105 1.31 -21.16 11.61
N GLU A 106 0.16 -20.53 11.86
CA GLU A 106 -1.04 -20.66 11.02
C GLU A 106 -1.17 -19.52 10.01
N CYS A 107 -0.44 -18.43 10.25
CA CYS A 107 -0.49 -17.26 9.39
C CYS A 107 0.40 -17.42 8.16
N LYS A 108 -0.24 -17.78 7.05
CA LYS A 108 0.41 -17.99 5.74
C LYS A 108 1.13 -16.77 5.18
N TYR A 109 0.88 -15.58 5.72
CA TYR A 109 1.48 -14.30 5.29
C TYR A 109 2.28 -13.60 6.41
N HIS A 110 2.72 -14.36 7.42
CA HIS A 110 3.46 -13.82 8.55
C HIS A 110 4.79 -13.16 8.12
N THR A 111 5.50 -13.76 7.17
CA THR A 111 6.78 -13.22 6.66
C THR A 111 6.60 -11.84 6.05
N GLU A 112 5.55 -11.65 5.26
CA GLU A 112 5.24 -10.37 4.62
C GLU A 112 4.91 -9.29 5.67
N LEU A 113 4.16 -9.64 6.71
CA LEU A 113 3.90 -8.73 7.84
C LEU A 113 5.17 -8.38 8.62
N MET A 114 6.06 -9.34 8.84
CA MET A 114 7.33 -9.10 9.53
C MET A 114 8.24 -8.19 8.71
N ASN A 115 8.30 -8.37 7.39
CA ASN A 115 9.06 -7.48 6.51
C ASN A 115 8.52 -6.05 6.59
N PHE A 116 7.19 -5.89 6.56
CA PHE A 116 6.57 -4.58 6.72
C PHE A 116 6.86 -3.97 8.08
N LYS A 117 6.72 -4.76 9.15
CA LYS A 117 7.05 -4.34 10.50
C LYS A 117 8.48 -3.82 10.59
N ASN A 118 9.44 -4.64 10.18
CA ASN A 118 10.86 -4.32 10.27
C ASN A 118 11.24 -3.05 9.49
N GLN A 119 10.57 -2.78 8.37
CA GLN A 119 10.83 -1.59 7.55
C GLN A 119 10.26 -0.30 8.17
N PHE A 120 9.12 -0.37 8.87
CA PHE A 120 8.36 0.81 9.29
C PHE A 120 8.24 1.00 10.80
N SER A 121 8.72 0.07 11.63
CA SER A 121 8.61 0.17 13.09
C SER A 121 9.71 1.01 13.75
N SER A 122 10.76 1.40 13.01
CA SER A 122 11.84 2.20 13.59
C SER A 122 11.41 3.64 13.85
N ALA A 123 11.90 4.22 14.94
CA ALA A 123 11.59 5.61 15.31
C ALA A 123 11.99 6.60 14.20
N GLU A 124 13.17 6.40 13.60
CA GLU A 124 13.68 7.24 12.51
C GLU A 124 12.73 7.26 11.30
N VAL A 125 12.23 6.10 10.87
CA VAL A 125 11.32 6.01 9.72
C VAL A 125 9.97 6.65 10.05
N LEU A 126 9.45 6.40 11.25
CA LEU A 126 8.19 6.97 11.69
C LEU A 126 8.26 8.50 11.81
N ASP A 127 9.32 9.02 12.43
CA ASP A 127 9.53 10.47 12.60
C ASP A 127 9.69 11.18 11.26
N PHE A 128 10.40 10.54 10.32
CA PHE A 128 10.49 11.00 8.94
C PHE A 128 9.10 11.12 8.28
N ILE A 129 8.25 10.09 8.41
CA ILE A 129 6.90 10.11 7.86
C ILE A 129 6.05 11.19 8.55
N TYR A 130 6.08 11.29 9.88
CA TYR A 130 5.30 12.28 10.62
C TYR A 130 5.63 13.71 10.19
N LYS A 131 6.92 14.03 10.10
CA LYS A 131 7.41 15.35 9.70
C LYS A 131 6.99 15.68 8.26
N ASN A 132 7.34 14.81 7.32
CA ASN A 132 7.16 15.10 5.89
C ASN A 132 5.71 14.99 5.44
N CYS A 133 4.94 14.08 6.02
CA CYS A 133 3.53 13.92 5.68
C CYS A 133 2.57 14.76 6.51
N ARG A 134 3.10 15.51 7.49
CA ARG A 134 2.31 16.30 8.43
C ARG A 134 1.31 15.43 9.18
N TYR A 135 1.79 14.29 9.67
CA TYR A 135 0.98 13.30 10.38
C TYR A 135 1.34 13.22 11.86
N LYS A 136 0.37 12.74 12.64
CA LYS A 136 0.54 12.28 14.02
C LYS A 136 0.09 10.83 14.12
N LYS A 137 0.69 10.07 15.04
CA LYS A 137 0.20 8.73 15.38
C LYS A 137 -1.18 8.83 16.02
N THR A 138 -2.06 7.90 15.67
CA THR A 138 -3.43 7.81 16.20
C THR A 138 -3.80 6.35 16.43
N LEU A 139 -4.91 6.13 17.16
CA LEU A 139 -5.49 4.81 17.36
C LEU A 139 -6.00 4.25 16.04
N CYS A 140 -5.73 2.97 15.78
CA CYS A 140 -6.41 2.30 14.70
C CYS A 140 -7.84 1.96 15.09
N LYS A 141 -8.71 1.79 14.09
CA LYS A 141 -10.10 1.42 14.32
C LYS A 141 -10.17 0.14 15.16
N ASN A 142 -10.96 0.19 16.23
CA ASN A 142 -11.16 -0.88 17.22
C ASN A 142 -9.92 -1.21 18.08
N ASP A 143 -8.91 -0.34 18.13
CA ASP A 143 -7.86 -0.42 19.16
C ASP A 143 -8.26 0.36 20.40
N THR A 144 -7.93 -0.19 21.56
CA THR A 144 -8.15 0.46 22.86
C THR A 144 -6.96 1.31 23.29
N ASN A 145 -5.76 1.02 22.76
CA ASN A 145 -4.51 1.68 23.14
C ASN A 145 -3.65 1.96 21.89
N LEU A 146 -2.80 2.98 21.98
CA LEU A 146 -1.82 3.29 20.94
C LEU A 146 -0.87 2.12 20.77
N SER A 147 -0.64 1.72 19.52
CA SER A 147 0.23 0.59 19.23
C SER A 147 1.69 0.93 19.55
N ASN A 148 2.38 0.02 20.25
CA ASN A 148 3.85 0.00 20.33
C ASN A 148 4.48 -0.53 19.02
N ASP A 149 3.64 -0.90 18.07
CA ASP A 149 3.95 -1.33 16.72
C ASP A 149 3.66 -0.17 15.74
N ILE A 150 3.56 -0.44 14.44
CA ILE A 150 3.20 0.57 13.43
C ILE A 150 1.80 1.15 13.72
N PRO A 151 1.67 2.47 14.00
CA PRO A 151 0.40 3.08 14.36
C PRO A 151 -0.45 3.42 13.12
N CYS A 152 -1.71 3.79 13.33
CA CYS A 152 -2.49 4.48 12.31
C CYS A 152 -2.11 5.97 12.27
N LEU A 153 -2.37 6.63 11.14
CA LEU A 153 -1.94 8.01 10.89
C LEU A 153 -3.13 8.96 10.75
N GLU A 154 -3.02 10.14 11.36
CA GLU A 154 -3.97 11.24 11.24
C GLU A 154 -3.24 12.52 10.83
N LYS A 155 -3.92 13.44 10.13
CA LYS A 155 -3.38 14.77 9.85
C LYS A 155 -3.09 15.47 11.17
N SER A 156 -1.92 16.10 11.24
CA SER A 156 -1.56 16.96 12.35
C SER A 156 -2.14 18.35 12.12
N ASP A 157 -3.03 18.78 13.01
CA ASP A 157 -3.67 20.10 12.98
C ASP A 157 -2.69 21.24 13.33
N ASN A 158 -1.50 20.89 13.85
CA ASN A 158 -0.49 21.83 14.35
C ASN A 158 0.42 22.41 13.28
N PHE A 159 0.22 22.08 12.00
CA PHE A 159 0.90 22.78 10.92
C PHE A 159 0.17 24.09 10.68
N VAL A 160 0.64 25.14 11.38
CA VAL A 160 0.30 26.54 11.17
C VAL A 160 0.11 26.77 9.67
N LYS A 161 -1.12 27.13 9.27
CA LYS A 161 -1.36 27.82 8.00
C LYS A 161 -0.37 28.97 8.00
N ILE A 162 0.67 28.90 7.15
CA ILE A 162 1.53 30.05 6.90
C ILE A 162 0.57 31.22 6.68
N THR A 163 0.70 32.20 7.57
CA THR A 163 -0.29 33.23 7.81
C THR A 163 -0.55 33.98 6.51
N LYS A 164 -1.84 34.21 6.27
CA LYS A 164 -2.40 34.93 5.13
C LYS A 164 -1.95 36.40 5.11
N GLN A 165 -0.69 36.69 4.79
CA GLN A 165 -0.34 38.04 4.33
C GLN A 165 -0.68 38.28 2.85
N ASP A 166 -0.93 37.22 2.07
CA ASP A 166 -1.38 37.33 0.66
C ASP A 166 -2.92 37.26 0.50
N GLY A 167 -3.67 37.71 1.52
CA GLY A 167 -5.10 37.51 1.69
C GLY A 167 -6.06 38.37 0.85
N SER A 168 -5.61 39.07 -0.20
CA SER A 168 -6.46 40.01 -0.96
C SER A 168 -7.03 39.44 -2.28
N TRP A 169 -6.52 38.33 -2.81
CA TRP A 169 -6.92 37.84 -4.15
C TRP A 169 -7.99 36.73 -4.16
N LEU A 170 -8.29 36.11 -3.02
CA LEU A 170 -9.14 34.90 -2.96
C LEU A 170 -10.64 35.16 -2.75
N ARG A 171 -11.06 36.38 -2.37
CA ARG A 171 -12.48 36.67 -2.04
C ARG A 171 -13.42 36.60 -3.25
N THR A 172 -12.91 36.70 -4.47
CA THR A 172 -13.71 36.70 -5.71
C THR A 172 -14.02 35.29 -6.25
N LYS A 173 -13.39 34.22 -5.76
CA LYS A 173 -13.64 32.84 -6.22
C LYS A 173 -14.69 32.06 -5.42
N ILE A 174 -14.93 32.43 -4.16
CA ILE A 174 -15.81 31.71 -3.23
C ILE A 174 -17.29 31.74 -3.66
N GLY A 175 -17.70 32.72 -4.46
CA GLY A 175 -19.04 32.76 -5.05
C GLY A 175 -19.33 31.62 -6.04
N LYS A 176 -18.30 30.96 -6.61
CA LYS A 176 -18.44 29.89 -7.59
C LYS A 176 -18.27 28.47 -7.02
N GLU A 177 -17.77 28.30 -5.80
CA GLU A 177 -17.47 26.96 -5.23
C GLU A 177 -18.64 26.31 -4.48
N LYS A 178 -19.66 27.09 -4.07
CA LYS A 178 -20.85 26.55 -3.39
C LYS A 178 -21.70 25.62 -4.27
N SER A 179 -21.51 25.63 -5.59
CA SER A 179 -22.17 24.70 -6.51
C SER A 179 -21.46 23.34 -6.63
N ILE A 180 -20.17 23.24 -6.27
CA ILE A 180 -19.36 22.02 -6.45
C ILE A 180 -19.48 21.08 -5.23
N GLN A 181 -19.66 21.62 -4.02
CA GLN A 181 -19.82 20.82 -2.79
C GLN A 181 -21.03 19.87 -2.82
N LYS A 182 -22.02 20.10 -3.68
CA LYS A 182 -23.18 19.20 -3.83
C LYS A 182 -22.89 17.91 -4.59
N HIS A 183 -21.72 17.77 -5.23
CA HIS A 183 -21.35 16.58 -6.01
C HIS A 183 -20.31 15.65 -5.35
N MET A 184 -19.80 15.98 -4.15
CA MET A 184 -18.70 15.23 -3.49
C MET A 184 -19.13 14.12 -2.52
N ASN A 185 -20.39 13.64 -2.58
CA ASN A 185 -20.74 12.35 -1.94
C ASN A 185 -20.37 11.21 -2.89
N LYS A 186 -19.07 10.91 -3.00
CA LYS A 186 -18.54 9.86 -3.88
C LYS A 186 -17.35 9.08 -3.27
N GLU A 187 -17.36 8.84 -1.95
CA GLU A 187 -16.26 8.21 -1.19
C GLU A 187 -15.89 6.75 -1.59
N ASN A 188 -16.52 6.15 -2.61
CA ASN A 188 -16.17 4.80 -3.10
C ASN A 188 -15.66 4.75 -4.56
N TYR A 189 -15.74 5.85 -5.33
CA TYR A 189 -15.30 5.86 -6.73
C TYR A 189 -13.83 6.26 -6.90
N ASP A 190 -13.31 7.09 -5.99
CA ASP A 190 -11.99 7.69 -6.15
C ASP A 190 -10.84 6.69 -5.99
N ASN A 191 -11.04 5.55 -5.31
CA ASN A 191 -10.01 4.51 -5.18
C ASN A 191 -9.71 3.76 -6.48
N LEU A 192 -10.70 3.59 -7.38
CA LEU A 192 -10.52 2.86 -8.64
C LEU A 192 -9.85 3.72 -9.71
N GLU A 193 -10.27 4.97 -9.84
CA GLU A 193 -9.65 5.96 -10.74
C GLU A 193 -8.21 6.30 -10.27
N TYR A 194 -7.97 6.28 -8.96
CA TYR A 194 -6.65 6.43 -8.35
C TYR A 194 -5.69 5.26 -8.65
N LEU A 195 -6.16 4.01 -8.56
CA LEU A 195 -5.34 2.85 -8.93
C LEU A 195 -5.01 2.82 -10.42
N GLN A 196 -5.92 3.29 -11.28
CA GLN A 196 -5.66 3.45 -12.71
C GLN A 196 -4.62 4.53 -12.99
N LYS A 197 -4.66 5.67 -12.27
CA LYS A 197 -3.67 6.76 -12.39
C LYS A 197 -2.27 6.33 -11.91
N ILE A 198 -2.20 5.57 -10.83
CA ILE A 198 -0.94 4.97 -10.37
C ILE A 198 -0.42 4.01 -11.45
N ALA A 199 -1.24 3.06 -11.92
CA ALA A 199 -0.82 2.10 -12.94
C ALA A 199 -0.35 2.76 -14.26
N SER A 200 -0.99 3.86 -14.68
CA SER A 200 -0.58 4.63 -15.86
C SER A 200 0.69 5.46 -15.65
N THR A 201 0.97 5.88 -14.41
CA THR A 201 2.22 6.61 -14.10
C THR A 201 3.41 5.66 -13.95
N TYR A 202 3.16 4.41 -13.53
CA TYR A 202 4.17 3.35 -13.43
C TYR A 202 4.37 2.54 -14.73
N SER A 203 3.49 2.66 -15.74
CA SER A 203 3.71 2.02 -17.05
C SER A 203 4.86 2.65 -17.83
N ASP A 204 5.25 3.87 -17.48
CA ASP A 204 6.35 4.59 -18.14
C ASP A 204 7.73 4.30 -17.52
N ASN A 205 7.78 3.54 -16.41
CA ASN A 205 9.04 3.01 -15.89
C ASN A 205 9.44 1.77 -16.68
N LYS A 206 10.48 1.92 -17.50
CA LYS A 206 11.23 0.95 -18.31
C LYS A 206 11.71 -0.33 -17.55
N ILE A 207 10.81 -1.09 -16.94
CA ILE A 207 11.11 -2.43 -16.39
C ILE A 207 10.57 -3.54 -17.31
N TYR A 208 9.72 -3.21 -18.28
CA TYR A 208 9.08 -4.20 -19.16
C TYR A 208 9.35 -3.90 -20.63
N ASN A 209 10.60 -4.10 -21.05
CA ASN A 209 10.96 -4.44 -22.42
C ASN A 209 12.23 -5.30 -22.38
N ILE A 210 12.10 -6.53 -21.88
CA ILE A 210 13.03 -7.60 -22.27
C ILE A 210 12.52 -8.07 -23.63
N LYS A 211 13.01 -7.41 -24.69
CA LYS A 211 13.00 -8.03 -26.03
C LYS A 211 13.92 -9.23 -25.95
N TYR A 212 13.41 -10.39 -26.30
CA TYR A 212 14.23 -11.56 -26.61
C TYR A 212 14.94 -11.25 -27.93
N ASP A 213 16.25 -11.07 -27.86
CA ASP A 213 17.19 -11.30 -28.97
C ASP A 213 18.11 -12.46 -28.57
#